data_AF-C8PL04-F1
#
_entry.id   AF-C8PL04-F1
#
_cell.length_a   1.000
_cell.length_b   1.000
_cell.length_c   1.000
_cell.angle_alpha   90.00
_cell.angle_beta   90.00
_cell.angle_gamma   90.00
#
_symmetry.space_group_name_H-M   'P 1'
#
loop_
_entity.id
_entity.type
_entity.pdbx_description
1 polymer ?
#
loop_
_entity_poly.entity_id
_entity_poly.type
_entity_poly.pdbx_seq_one_letter_code
_entity_poly.pdbx_strand_id
1 'polypeptide(L)'
;MAVGYENINRLDKRLFTLARDVRDFGLQHGLAELSTSKLALSEEINGHALSAIACGLSQEPAIYYRCPHAGGAVFVAFVAGECVAPDSTIKAGMDASELISLACDYIGAFQLNHAVLSGALLMRNGTKFSEAAGKIVANFKNDALFSFDNLGRLSEVEFAV
;
A
#
# COMPACT_ATOMS: atom_id res chain seq x y z
N MET A 1 -12.41 3.63 -21.95
CA MET A 1 -11.51 2.50 -21.62
C MET A 1 -12.18 1.23 -22.11
N ALA A 2 -11.48 0.37 -22.87
CA ALA A 2 -12.02 -0.93 -23.29
C ALA A 2 -11.83 -1.94 -22.16
N VAL A 3 -12.85 -2.72 -21.85
CA VAL A 3 -12.86 -3.68 -20.73
C VAL A 3 -11.95 -4.88 -20.96
N GLY A 4 -11.22 -5.25 -19.92
CA GLY A 4 -10.33 -6.41 -19.92
C GLY A 4 -11.05 -7.76 -20.13
N TYR A 5 -12.34 -7.88 -19.78
CA TYR A 5 -13.08 -9.15 -19.89
C TYR A 5 -13.54 -9.50 -21.31
N GLU A 6 -13.65 -8.54 -22.24
CA GLU A 6 -13.89 -8.85 -23.66
C GLU A 6 -12.60 -9.36 -24.33
N ASN A 7 -11.47 -9.21 -23.63
CA ASN A 7 -10.14 -9.64 -24.02
C ASN A 7 -9.72 -9.26 -25.44
N ILE A 8 -10.19 -8.11 -25.93
CA ILE A 8 -9.87 -7.58 -27.27
C ILE A 8 -8.33 -7.49 -27.45
N ASN A 9 -7.63 -7.17 -26.36
CA ASN A 9 -6.18 -7.02 -26.34
C ASN A 9 -5.39 -8.33 -26.09
N ARG A 10 -6.07 -9.49 -26.03
CA ARG A 10 -5.45 -10.81 -25.78
C ARG A 10 -4.55 -10.83 -24.55
N LEU A 11 -5.05 -10.21 -23.47
CA LEU A 11 -4.49 -10.26 -22.13
C LEU A 11 -4.31 -11.73 -21.70
N ASP A 12 -3.32 -11.94 -20.83
CA ASP A 12 -3.04 -13.24 -20.27
C ASP A 12 -4.24 -13.76 -19.45
N LYS A 13 -4.25 -15.09 -19.23
CA LYS A 13 -5.36 -15.78 -18.58
C LYS A 13 -5.65 -15.28 -17.16
N ARG A 14 -4.64 -14.83 -16.40
CA ARG A 14 -4.82 -14.35 -15.03
C ARG A 14 -5.50 -12.99 -15.05
N LEU A 15 -5.01 -12.06 -15.87
CA LEU A 15 -5.60 -10.73 -16.00
C LEU A 15 -7.03 -10.80 -16.55
N PHE A 16 -7.28 -11.73 -17.47
CA PHE A 16 -8.62 -12.05 -17.96
C PHE A 16 -9.55 -12.59 -16.86
N THR A 17 -9.04 -13.48 -16.00
CA THR A 17 -9.82 -14.05 -14.88
C THR A 17 -10.24 -12.95 -13.91
N LEU A 18 -9.30 -12.09 -13.50
CA LEU A 18 -9.60 -10.96 -12.61
C LEU A 18 -10.67 -10.03 -13.20
N ALA A 19 -10.55 -9.67 -14.48
CA ALA A 19 -11.53 -8.81 -15.13
C ALA A 19 -12.94 -9.43 -15.17
N ARG A 20 -13.04 -10.76 -15.31
CA ARG A 20 -14.31 -11.47 -15.24
C ARG A 20 -14.85 -11.52 -13.81
N ASP A 21 -14.01 -11.79 -12.82
CA ASP A 21 -14.42 -11.88 -11.43
C ASP A 21 -14.97 -10.53 -10.93
N VAL A 22 -14.34 -9.41 -11.31
CA VAL A 22 -14.83 -8.06 -11.02
C VAL A 22 -16.20 -7.81 -11.68
N ARG A 23 -16.39 -8.24 -12.93
CA ARG A 23 -17.67 -8.12 -13.64
C ARG A 23 -18.75 -8.94 -12.96
N ASP A 24 -18.46 -10.19 -12.62
CA ASP A 24 -19.43 -11.11 -12.03
C ASP A 24 -19.84 -10.63 -10.62
N PHE A 25 -18.89 -10.11 -9.84
CA PHE A 25 -19.19 -9.39 -8.59
C PHE A 25 -20.13 -8.19 -8.84
N GLY A 26 -19.83 -7.37 -9.84
CA GLY A 26 -20.69 -6.25 -10.23
C GLY A 26 -22.13 -6.68 -10.53
N LEU A 27 -22.30 -7.75 -11.32
CA LEU A 27 -23.61 -8.30 -11.66
C LEU A 27 -24.35 -8.87 -10.44
N GLN A 28 -23.64 -9.59 -9.56
CA GLN A 28 -24.21 -10.17 -8.34
C GLN A 28 -24.73 -9.10 -7.37
N HIS A 29 -24.09 -7.93 -7.34
CA HIS A 29 -24.41 -6.86 -6.40
C HIS A 29 -25.16 -5.67 -7.04
N GLY A 30 -25.49 -5.72 -8.33
CA GLY A 30 -26.19 -4.64 -9.03
C GLY A 30 -25.35 -3.39 -9.26
N LEU A 31 -24.01 -3.51 -9.29
CA LEU A 31 -23.07 -2.41 -9.48
C LEU A 31 -22.72 -2.28 -10.97
N ALA A 32 -23.48 -1.43 -11.67
CA ALA A 32 -23.35 -1.24 -13.11
C ALA A 32 -21.94 -0.78 -13.52
N GLU A 33 -21.26 -0.04 -12.67
CA GLU A 33 -19.90 0.47 -12.83
C GLU A 33 -18.87 -0.65 -13.02
N LEU A 34 -19.09 -1.80 -12.39
CA LEU A 34 -18.18 -2.94 -12.46
C LEU A 34 -18.54 -3.93 -13.57
N SER A 35 -19.79 -3.91 -14.04
CA SER A 35 -20.28 -4.84 -15.06
C SER A 35 -20.35 -4.27 -16.49
N THR A 36 -20.20 -2.96 -16.66
CA THR A 36 -20.35 -2.28 -17.96
C THR A 36 -19.03 -2.22 -18.73
N SER A 37 -19.08 -2.47 -20.05
CA SER A 37 -17.89 -2.45 -20.91
C SER A 37 -17.24 -1.08 -21.09
N LYS A 38 -18.04 -0.03 -21.01
CA LYS A 38 -17.60 1.36 -21.15
C LYS A 38 -18.25 2.20 -20.07
N LEU A 39 -17.40 2.80 -19.25
CA LEU A 39 -17.81 3.66 -18.15
C LEU A 39 -17.21 5.04 -18.36
N ALA A 40 -18.04 6.09 -18.22
CA ALA A 40 -17.56 7.45 -18.15
C ALA A 40 -16.91 7.66 -16.78
N LEU A 41 -15.69 8.22 -16.76
CA LEU A 41 -15.01 8.50 -15.51
C LEU A 41 -15.50 9.84 -14.92
N SER A 42 -15.58 9.89 -13.61
CA SER A 42 -15.85 11.09 -12.81
C SER A 42 -14.76 11.28 -11.75
N GLU A 43 -14.90 12.27 -10.88
CA GLU A 43 -14.01 12.42 -9.73
C GLU A 43 -14.10 11.22 -8.77
N GLU A 44 -15.30 10.68 -8.58
CA GLU A 44 -15.57 9.55 -7.70
C GLU A 44 -15.28 8.21 -8.39
N ILE A 45 -15.73 8.06 -9.64
CA ILE A 45 -15.57 6.85 -10.45
C ILE A 45 -14.39 7.06 -11.39
N ASN A 46 -13.19 6.92 -10.83
CA ASN A 46 -11.94 7.13 -11.55
C ASN A 46 -11.10 5.85 -11.64
N GLY A 47 -10.00 5.91 -12.39
CA GLY A 47 -9.10 4.76 -12.54
C GLY A 47 -8.48 4.28 -11.22
N HIS A 48 -8.28 5.16 -10.24
CA HIS A 48 -7.77 4.76 -8.92
C HIS A 48 -8.79 3.93 -8.15
N ALA A 49 -10.03 4.39 -8.04
CA ALA A 49 -11.11 3.68 -7.36
C ALA A 49 -11.36 2.31 -8.01
N LEU A 50 -11.47 2.27 -9.35
CA LEU A 50 -11.70 1.03 -10.09
C LEU A 50 -10.55 0.03 -9.94
N SER A 51 -9.29 0.50 -10.01
CA SER A 51 -8.14 -0.39 -9.82
C SER A 51 -8.00 -0.87 -8.37
N ALA A 52 -8.33 -0.03 -7.38
CA ALA A 52 -8.33 -0.44 -5.97
C ALA A 52 -9.39 -1.52 -5.70
N ILE A 53 -10.61 -1.35 -6.23
CA ILE A 53 -11.67 -2.36 -6.14
C ILE A 53 -11.25 -3.66 -6.85
N ALA A 54 -10.72 -3.58 -8.06
CA ALA A 54 -10.25 -4.75 -8.79
C ALA A 54 -9.17 -5.51 -8.01
N CYS A 55 -8.20 -4.81 -7.42
CA CYS A 55 -7.20 -5.43 -6.55
C CYS A 55 -7.82 -6.05 -5.28
N GLY A 56 -8.80 -5.39 -4.65
CA GLY A 56 -9.49 -5.92 -3.47
C GLY A 56 -10.34 -7.15 -3.76
N LEU A 57 -10.85 -7.31 -4.99
CA LEU A 57 -11.62 -8.48 -5.43
C LEU A 57 -10.73 -9.63 -5.94
N SER A 58 -9.44 -9.38 -6.13
CA SER A 58 -8.48 -10.41 -6.54
C SER A 58 -8.42 -11.55 -5.52
N GLN A 59 -8.49 -12.79 -6.01
CA GLN A 59 -8.28 -13.98 -5.18
C GLN A 59 -6.82 -14.18 -4.77
N GLU A 60 -5.91 -13.48 -5.45
CA GLU A 60 -4.50 -13.45 -5.10
C GLU A 60 -4.19 -12.18 -4.30
N PRO A 61 -3.34 -12.24 -3.25
CA PRO A 61 -2.99 -11.07 -2.46
C PRO A 61 -2.25 -10.07 -3.35
N ALA A 62 -2.93 -9.05 -3.86
CA ALA A 62 -2.37 -8.09 -4.79
C ALA A 62 -2.09 -6.75 -4.09
N ILE A 63 -0.87 -6.23 -4.24
CA ILE A 63 -0.49 -4.90 -3.82
C ILE A 63 -0.72 -3.94 -4.99
N TYR A 64 -1.50 -2.91 -4.74
CA TYR A 64 -1.85 -1.89 -5.71
C TYR A 64 -0.91 -0.68 -5.61
N TYR A 65 -0.39 -0.21 -6.74
CA TYR A 65 0.40 1.03 -6.81
C TYR A 65 -0.04 1.92 -7.98
N ARG A 66 -0.18 3.22 -7.70
CA ARG A 66 -0.47 4.26 -8.68
C ARG A 66 0.83 4.90 -9.14
N CYS A 67 1.11 4.87 -10.44
CA CYS A 67 2.28 5.48 -11.10
C CYS A 67 1.86 6.72 -11.91
N PRO A 68 1.95 7.96 -11.37
CA PRO A 68 1.60 9.16 -12.11
C PRO A 68 2.59 9.46 -13.26
N HIS A 69 2.10 10.03 -14.36
CA HIS A 69 2.91 10.56 -15.47
C HIS A 69 2.23 11.77 -16.11
N ALA A 70 2.92 12.48 -17.02
CA ALA A 70 2.41 13.71 -17.63
C ALA A 70 1.06 13.59 -18.38
N GLY A 71 0.63 12.36 -18.70
CA GLY A 71 -0.62 12.07 -19.39
C GLY A 71 -1.67 11.36 -18.52
N GLY A 72 -1.45 11.22 -17.21
CA GLY A 72 -2.36 10.51 -16.31
C GLY A 72 -1.64 9.64 -15.29
N ALA A 73 -2.12 8.41 -15.11
CA ALA A 73 -1.46 7.44 -14.24
C ALA A 73 -1.63 6.03 -14.80
N VAL A 74 -0.58 5.21 -14.62
CA VAL A 74 -0.66 3.76 -14.77
C VAL A 74 -0.98 3.16 -13.41
N PHE A 75 -1.82 2.14 -13.40
CA PHE A 75 -2.24 1.43 -12.19
C PHE A 75 -1.69 0.02 -12.25
N VAL A 76 -0.77 -0.31 -11.34
CA VAL A 76 -0.04 -1.58 -11.36
C VAL A 76 -0.45 -2.40 -10.15
N ALA A 77 -0.82 -3.65 -10.39
CA ALA A 77 -1.06 -4.64 -9.36
C ALA A 77 0.10 -5.63 -9.34
N PHE A 78 0.69 -5.83 -8.17
CA PHE A 78 1.72 -6.83 -7.94
C PHE A 78 1.11 -7.96 -7.14
N VAL A 79 1.14 -9.17 -7.67
CA VAL A 79 0.77 -10.35 -6.88
C VAL A 79 1.85 -10.55 -5.83
N ALA A 80 1.45 -10.48 -4.56
CA ALA A 80 2.30 -10.76 -3.42
C ALA A 80 2.69 -12.24 -3.41
N GLY A 81 3.83 -12.53 -4.04
CA GLY A 81 4.63 -13.71 -3.79
C GLY A 81 5.90 -13.36 -3.01
N GLU A 82 6.84 -14.29 -2.91
CA GLU A 82 8.13 -14.08 -2.24
C GLU A 82 8.90 -12.85 -2.78
N CYS A 83 8.67 -12.47 -4.04
CA CYS A 83 9.36 -11.35 -4.70
C CYS A 83 8.72 -9.95 -4.47
N VAL A 84 7.55 -9.86 -3.81
CA VAL A 84 6.89 -8.58 -3.47
C VAL A 84 6.64 -8.44 -1.97
N ALA A 85 6.90 -9.49 -1.18
CA ALA A 85 7.48 -9.23 0.13
C ALA A 85 8.78 -8.47 -0.14
N PRO A 86 9.02 -7.26 0.42
CA PRO A 86 10.33 -6.65 0.33
C PRO A 86 11.32 -7.61 0.96
N ASP A 87 11.98 -8.34 0.07
CA ASP A 87 13.29 -8.95 0.15
C ASP A 87 13.79 -9.17 1.57
N SER A 88 13.10 -9.96 2.40
CA SER A 88 13.53 -10.34 3.77
C SER A 88 14.07 -9.21 4.68
N THR A 89 13.89 -7.93 4.33
CA THR A 89 14.62 -6.81 4.94
C THR A 89 13.83 -6.20 6.07
N ILE A 90 12.50 -6.40 6.09
CA ILE A 90 11.62 -5.99 7.19
C ILE A 90 10.96 -7.26 7.74
N LYS A 91 11.72 -7.95 8.61
CA LYS A 91 11.26 -9.14 9.35
C LYS A 91 10.54 -8.69 10.61
N ALA A 92 9.56 -9.47 11.06
CA ALA A 92 9.03 -9.31 12.41
C ALA A 92 10.13 -9.65 13.43
N GLY A 93 10.11 -8.95 14.58
CA GLY A 93 11.04 -9.21 15.69
C GLY A 93 12.40 -8.51 15.58
N MET A 94 12.53 -7.48 14.74
CA MET A 94 13.67 -6.57 14.76
C MET A 94 13.75 -5.87 16.12
N ASP A 95 14.99 -5.64 16.57
CA ASP A 95 15.21 -4.74 17.69
C ASP A 95 15.01 -3.27 17.30
N ALA A 96 15.00 -2.40 18.29
CA ALA A 96 14.73 -0.99 18.08
C ALA A 96 15.81 -0.33 17.18
N SER A 97 17.08 -0.70 17.33
CA SER A 97 18.19 -0.14 16.56
C SER A 97 18.12 -0.56 15.09
N GLU A 98 17.80 -1.82 14.81
CA GLU A 98 17.60 -2.34 13.46
C GLU A 98 16.47 -1.60 12.74
N LEU A 99 15.32 -1.44 13.41
CA LEU A 99 14.15 -0.78 12.84
C LEU A 99 14.38 0.72 12.62
N ILE A 100 15.08 1.39 13.54
CA ILE A 100 15.45 2.82 13.40
C ILE A 100 16.41 3.00 12.23
N SER A 101 17.42 2.15 12.10
CA SER A 101 18.38 2.22 10.99
C SER A 101 17.68 2.07 9.65
N LEU A 102 16.77 1.09 9.55
CA LEU A 102 15.92 0.90 8.38
C LEU A 102 15.03 2.13 8.10
N ALA A 103 14.40 2.72 9.11
CA ALA A 103 13.60 3.94 8.95
C ALA A 103 14.44 5.10 8.39
N CYS A 104 15.65 5.29 8.91
CA CYS A 104 16.60 6.29 8.44
C CYS A 104 17.02 6.05 6.98
N ASP A 105 17.29 4.80 6.58
CA ASP A 105 17.62 4.45 5.19
C ASP A 105 16.49 4.84 4.23
N TYR A 106 15.23 4.54 4.59
CA TYR A 106 14.06 4.89 3.78
C TYR A 106 13.82 6.40 3.74
N ILE A 107 13.98 7.11 4.86
CA ILE A 107 13.88 8.57 4.92
C ILE A 107 14.97 9.23 4.05
N GLY A 108 16.18 8.67 4.04
CA GLY A 108 17.29 9.16 3.22
C GLY A 108 17.09 8.93 1.72
N ALA A 109 16.43 7.83 1.35
CA ALA A 109 16.20 7.47 -0.05
C ALA A 109 14.93 8.09 -0.66
N PHE A 110 13.90 8.37 0.14
CA PHE A 110 12.56 8.71 -0.36
C PHE A 110 11.93 9.89 0.38
N GLN A 111 11.12 10.70 -0.33
CA GLN A 111 10.30 11.74 0.29
C GLN A 111 9.03 11.12 0.90
N LEU A 112 9.15 10.61 2.12
CA LEU A 112 8.08 9.96 2.86
C LEU A 112 7.57 10.84 4.00
N ASN A 113 6.35 10.58 4.49
CA ASN A 113 5.93 11.12 5.78
C ASN A 113 6.57 10.27 6.88
N HIS A 114 7.38 10.87 7.76
CA HIS A 114 8.22 10.10 8.68
C HIS A 114 7.37 9.42 9.76
N ALA A 115 6.32 10.09 10.27
CA ALA A 115 5.43 9.51 11.28
C ALA A 115 4.65 8.30 10.73
N VAL A 116 4.10 8.43 9.52
CA VAL A 116 3.39 7.32 8.84
C VAL A 116 4.35 6.16 8.57
N LEU A 117 5.57 6.44 8.11
CA LEU A 117 6.60 5.42 7.90
C LEU A 117 6.94 4.69 9.21
N SER A 118 7.25 5.43 10.28
CA SER A 118 7.58 4.86 11.59
C SER A 118 6.46 3.99 12.13
N GLY A 119 5.20 4.47 12.09
CA GLY A 119 4.04 3.67 12.50
C GLY A 119 3.86 2.40 11.67
N ALA A 120 4.00 2.50 10.34
CA ALA A 120 3.90 1.34 9.45
C ALA A 120 5.00 0.30 9.71
N LEU A 121 6.24 0.74 9.95
CA LEU A 121 7.35 -0.15 10.29
C LEU A 121 7.12 -0.86 11.64
N LEU A 122 6.64 -0.14 12.65
CA LEU A 122 6.30 -0.71 13.96
C LEU A 122 5.18 -1.74 13.87
N MET A 123 4.10 -1.42 13.13
CA MET A 123 3.00 -2.36 12.85
C MET A 123 3.53 -3.63 12.17
N ARG A 124 4.39 -3.46 11.16
CA ARG A 124 4.97 -4.57 10.42
C ARG A 124 5.94 -5.42 11.25
N ASN A 125 6.67 -4.79 12.17
CA ASN A 125 7.55 -5.48 13.11
C ASN A 125 6.77 -6.27 14.18
N GLY A 126 5.48 -5.98 14.36
CA GLY A 126 4.67 -6.51 15.46
C GLY A 126 4.91 -5.80 16.80
N THR A 127 5.57 -4.64 16.79
CA THR A 127 5.82 -3.84 17.99
C THR A 127 4.56 -3.07 18.36
N LYS A 128 4.09 -3.20 19.60
CA LYS A 128 3.00 -2.36 20.12
C LYS A 128 3.51 -0.93 20.31
N PHE A 129 2.69 0.06 19.98
CA PHE A 129 3.05 1.45 20.18
C PHE A 129 1.81 2.29 20.50
N SER A 130 2.05 3.50 21.00
CA SER A 130 1.03 4.52 21.20
C SER A 130 1.46 5.82 20.51
N GLU A 131 0.48 6.58 20.03
CA GLU A 131 0.71 7.84 19.34
C GLU A 131 0.23 9.00 20.22
N ALA A 132 1.03 10.06 20.27
CA ALA A 132 0.69 11.35 20.83
C ALA A 132 1.09 12.46 19.84
N ALA A 133 0.66 13.69 20.07
CA ALA A 133 1.00 14.81 19.18
C ALA A 133 2.52 14.94 19.00
N GLY A 134 3.00 14.67 17.78
CA GLY A 134 4.41 14.73 17.41
C GLY A 134 5.28 13.62 18.01
N LYS A 135 4.71 12.55 18.58
CA LYS A 135 5.46 11.49 19.25
C LYS A 135 4.85 10.11 19.03
N ILE A 136 5.72 9.10 18.89
CA ILE A 136 5.35 7.68 18.93
C ILE A 136 6.18 7.01 20.02
N VAL A 137 5.51 6.34 20.96
CA VAL A 137 6.15 5.52 22.00
C VAL A 137 6.01 4.06 21.58
N ALA A 138 7.13 3.42 21.26
CA ALA A 138 7.19 2.05 20.80
C ALA A 138 7.71 1.11 21.90
N ASN A 139 6.94 0.06 22.17
CA ASN A 139 7.19 -0.87 23.28
C ASN A 139 8.11 -2.01 22.81
N PHE A 140 9.37 -1.69 22.54
CA PHE A 140 10.42 -2.70 22.38
C PHE A 140 10.82 -3.27 23.75
N LYS A 141 11.87 -4.10 23.83
CA LYS A 141 12.43 -4.54 25.13
C LYS A 141 12.85 -3.36 26.00
N ASN A 142 13.43 -2.35 25.35
CA ASN A 142 13.69 -1.02 25.91
C ASN A 142 12.81 -0.07 25.11
N ASP A 143 11.86 0.62 25.76
CA ASP A 143 10.95 1.50 25.05
C ASP A 143 11.72 2.50 24.19
N ALA A 144 11.22 2.79 22.98
CA ALA A 144 11.81 3.78 22.09
C ALA A 144 10.82 4.90 21.83
N LEU A 145 11.22 6.14 22.08
CA LEU A 145 10.45 7.34 21.82
C LEU A 145 10.92 7.98 20.52
N PHE A 146 10.05 7.98 19.51
CA PHE A 146 10.23 8.70 18.26
C PHE A 146 9.59 10.08 18.38
N SER A 147 10.37 11.14 18.19
CA SER A 147 9.88 12.52 18.18
C SER A 147 9.94 13.09 16.76
N PHE A 148 8.91 13.85 16.40
CA PHE A 148 8.78 14.48 15.09
C PHE A 148 8.71 16.00 15.24
N ASP A 149 9.37 16.72 14.34
CA ASP A 149 9.32 18.17 14.28
C ASP A 149 7.97 18.69 13.76
N ASN A 150 7.80 20.02 13.74
CA ASN A 150 6.57 20.66 13.27
C ASN A 150 6.26 20.43 11.78
N LEU A 151 7.22 19.90 11.01
CA LEU A 151 7.06 19.52 9.61
C LEU A 151 6.77 18.01 9.46
N GLY A 152 6.62 17.28 10.58
CA GLY A 152 6.38 15.84 10.60
C GLY A 152 7.63 15.01 10.28
N ARG A 153 8.82 15.58 10.41
CA ARG A 153 10.10 14.88 10.19
C ARG A 153 10.59 14.31 11.50
N LEU A 154 11.04 13.05 11.47
CA LEU A 154 11.76 12.43 12.59
C LEU A 154 12.93 13.31 13.01
N SER A 155 12.86 13.85 14.23
CA SER A 155 13.85 14.76 14.79
C SER A 155 14.77 14.07 15.79
N GLU A 156 14.24 13.12 16.56
CA GLU A 156 14.97 12.45 17.63
C GLU A 156 14.39 11.05 17.90
N VAL A 157 15.27 10.14 18.33
CA VAL A 157 14.86 8.84 18.88
C VAL A 157 15.61 8.61 20.20
N GLU A 158 14.85 8.48 21.29
CA GLU A 158 15.39 8.17 22.63
C GLU A 158 15.04 6.74 23.03
N PHE A 159 15.99 6.02 23.63
CA PHE A 159 15.73 4.72 24.24
C PHE A 159 15.55 4.91 25.75
N ALA A 160 14.50 4.33 26.31
CA ALA A 160 14.36 4.18 27.75
C ALA A 160 15.48 3.25 28.25
N VAL A 161 16.23 3.73 29.25
CA VAL A 161 17.33 3.00 29.91
C VAL A 161 16.79 2.12 31.02
#